data_AF-A0A349SSB4-F1
#
_entry.id   AF-A0A349SSB4-F1
#
_cell.length_a   1.000
_cell.length_b   1.000
_cell.length_c   1.000
_cell.angle_alpha   90.00
_cell.angle_beta   90.00
_cell.angle_gamma   90.00
#
_symmetry.space_group_name_H-M   'P 1'
#
loop_
_entity.id
_entity.type
_entity.pdbx_description
1 polymer ?
#
loop_
_entity_poly.entity_id
_entity_poly.type
_entity_poly.pdbx_seq_one_letter_code
_entity_poly.pdbx_strand_id
1 'polypeptide(L)'
;MDIIVQALILAIIQGLTEFLPVSSSAHLILPSQLLGWPDQGQAFDVAVHLGTLMAVVTYFNHDIRRMLGGMAQAVQTRAMNPDLQLAFAVVVGTIPAVVFGGLFSDFIEHNLRSSFVIALTTIVFGL
;
A
#
# COMPACT_ATOMS: atom_id res chain seq x y z
N MET A 1 -6.55 -10.21 -25.66
CA MET A 1 -7.10 -10.59 -24.34
C MET A 1 -8.06 -9.50 -23.95
N ASP A 2 -9.22 -9.84 -23.38
CA ASP A 2 -10.23 -8.84 -23.02
C ASP A 2 -9.75 -7.97 -21.84
N ILE A 3 -10.12 -6.68 -21.84
CA ILE A 3 -9.72 -5.69 -20.83
C ILE A 3 -10.13 -6.13 -19.42
N ILE A 4 -11.30 -6.77 -19.27
CA ILE A 4 -11.81 -7.23 -17.98
C ILE A 4 -10.95 -8.38 -17.46
N VAL A 5 -10.48 -9.26 -18.35
CA VAL A 5 -9.63 -10.38 -17.95
C VAL A 5 -8.25 -9.89 -17.54
N GLN A 6 -7.70 -8.89 -18.23
CA GLN A 6 -6.45 -8.24 -17.83
C GLN A 6 -6.57 -7.56 -16.47
N ALA A 7 -7.63 -6.77 -16.26
CA ALA A 7 -7.92 -6.12 -14.98
C ALA A 7 -8.10 -7.14 -13.84
N LEU A 8 -8.79 -8.26 -14.09
CA LEU A 8 -8.95 -9.33 -13.10
C LEU A 8 -7.61 -9.96 -12.72
N ILE A 9 -6.75 -10.25 -13.70
CA ILE A 9 -5.41 -10.79 -13.45
C ILE A 9 -4.57 -9.81 -12.64
N LEU A 10 -4.57 -8.53 -13.03
CA LEU A 10 -3.83 -7.49 -12.32
C LEU A 10 -4.34 -7.31 -10.88
N ALA A 11 -5.65 -7.38 -10.65
CA ALA A 11 -6.23 -7.32 -9.32
C ALA A 11 -5.83 -8.52 -8.44
N ILE A 12 -5.78 -9.73 -9.01
CA ILE A 12 -5.27 -10.92 -8.31
C ILE A 12 -3.78 -10.74 -7.98
N ILE A 13 -2.98 -10.29 -8.96
CA ILE A 13 -1.56 -10.04 -8.76
C ILE A 13 -1.34 -9.00 -7.67
N GLN A 14 -2.10 -7.90 -7.66
CA GLN A 14 -2.03 -6.90 -6.58
C GLN A 14 -2.33 -7.54 -5.24
N GLY A 15 -3.42 -8.31 -5.12
CA GLY A 15 -3.79 -8.98 -3.88
C GLY A 15 -2.71 -9.94 -3.35
N LEU A 16 -1.99 -10.61 -4.24
CA LEU A 16 -0.90 -11.52 -3.89
C LEU A 16 0.40 -10.78 -3.55
N THR A 17 0.71 -9.71 -4.28
CA THR A 17 2.03 -9.04 -4.21
C THR A 17 2.07 -7.90 -3.21
N GLU A 18 0.95 -7.29 -2.83
CA GLU A 18 0.92 -6.15 -1.91
C GLU A 18 1.51 -6.48 -0.52
N PHE A 19 1.28 -7.70 -0.06
CA PHE A 19 1.76 -8.15 1.26
C PHE A 19 3.14 -8.80 1.20
N LEU A 20 3.66 -9.02 0.00
CA LEU A 20 4.97 -9.59 -0.23
C LEU A 20 5.96 -8.45 -0.53
N PRO A 21 7.21 -8.56 -0.06
CA PRO A 21 8.20 -7.51 -0.25
C PRO A 21 8.82 -7.62 -1.66
N VAL A 22 7.99 -7.49 -2.71
CA VAL A 22 8.31 -7.75 -4.13
C VAL A 22 7.89 -6.63 -5.08
N SER A 23 7.46 -5.47 -4.56
CA SER A 23 6.95 -4.31 -5.33
C SER A 23 5.69 -4.61 -6.16
N SER A 24 4.51 -4.46 -5.54
CA SER A 24 3.22 -4.66 -6.21
C SER A 24 2.99 -3.69 -7.38
N SER A 25 3.37 -2.41 -7.21
CA SER A 25 3.25 -1.38 -8.27
C SER A 25 4.05 -1.74 -9.54
N ALA A 26 5.19 -2.42 -9.41
CA ALA A 26 5.95 -2.92 -10.55
C ALA A 26 5.13 -3.94 -11.35
N HIS A 27 4.45 -4.86 -10.66
CA HIS A 27 3.66 -5.91 -11.29
C HIS A 27 2.39 -5.37 -11.98
N LEU A 28 1.88 -4.20 -11.58
CA LEU A 28 0.80 -3.52 -12.28
C LEU A 28 1.25 -2.83 -13.58
N ILE A 29 2.46 -2.25 -13.59
CA ILE A 29 2.96 -1.44 -14.72
C ILE A 29 3.73 -2.28 -15.76
N LEU A 30 4.48 -3.31 -15.33
CA LEU A 30 5.32 -4.09 -16.25
C LEU A 30 4.53 -4.78 -17.39
N PRO A 31 3.30 -5.32 -17.18
CA PRO A 31 2.53 -5.91 -18.27
C PRO A 31 2.23 -4.92 -19.40
N SER A 32 1.96 -3.65 -19.12
CA SER A 32 1.75 -2.64 -20.17
C SER A 32 3.05 -2.31 -20.91
N GLN A 33 4.17 -2.23 -20.16
CA GLN A 33 5.48 -1.89 -20.72
C GLN A 33 6.15 -3.03 -21.51
N LEU A 34 5.93 -4.29 -21.13
CA LEU A 34 6.62 -5.46 -21.69
C LEU A 34 5.73 -6.32 -22.60
N LEU A 35 4.45 -6.45 -22.27
CA LEU A 35 3.51 -7.32 -22.99
C LEU A 35 2.56 -6.55 -23.91
N GLY A 36 2.67 -5.22 -23.95
CA GLY A 36 1.81 -4.34 -24.75
C GLY A 36 0.35 -4.33 -24.29
N TRP A 37 0.09 -4.65 -23.02
CA TRP A 37 -1.25 -4.54 -22.46
C TRP A 37 -1.66 -3.06 -22.35
N PRO A 38 -2.95 -2.72 -22.50
CA PRO A 38 -3.42 -1.38 -22.20
C PRO A 38 -3.15 -1.05 -20.73
N ASP A 39 -2.64 0.16 -20.48
CA ASP A 39 -2.53 0.71 -19.14
C ASP A 39 -3.95 0.88 -18.57
N GLN A 40 -4.20 0.29 -17.40
CA GLN A 40 -5.49 0.41 -16.71
C GLN A 40 -5.65 1.78 -16.04
N GLY A 41 -4.55 2.53 -15.92
CA GLY A 41 -4.51 3.87 -15.39
C GLY A 41 -4.48 3.93 -13.86
N GLN A 42 -4.17 5.12 -13.35
CA GLN A 42 -3.99 5.34 -11.90
C GLN A 42 -5.27 5.09 -11.09
N ALA A 43 -6.45 5.33 -11.66
CA ALA A 43 -7.71 5.05 -10.98
C ALA A 43 -7.87 3.55 -10.67
N PHE A 44 -7.41 2.68 -11.58
CA PHE A 44 -7.37 1.24 -11.34
C PHE A 44 -6.34 0.90 -10.26
N ASP A 45 -5.11 1.44 -10.34
CA ASP A 45 -4.08 1.24 -9.33
C ASP A 45 -4.60 1.58 -7.93
N VAL A 46 -5.25 2.74 -7.77
CA VAL A 46 -5.84 3.18 -6.50
C VAL A 46 -6.96 2.25 -6.05
N ALA A 47 -7.83 1.79 -6.95
CA ALA A 47 -8.93 0.89 -6.62
C ALA A 47 -8.43 -0.46 -6.08
N VAL A 48 -7.39 -1.03 -6.70
CA VAL A 48 -6.83 -2.32 -6.23
C VAL A 48 -6.05 -2.17 -4.92
N HIS A 49 -5.37 -1.05 -4.68
CA HIS A 49 -4.76 -0.74 -3.36
C HIS A 49 -5.82 -0.53 -2.28
N LEU A 50 -6.97 0.08 -2.61
CA LEU A 50 -8.10 0.17 -1.68
C LEU A 50 -8.62 -1.23 -1.32
N GLY A 51 -8.69 -2.14 -2.30
CA GLY A 51 -9.06 -3.53 -2.06
C GLY A 51 -8.13 -4.24 -1.08
N THR A 52 -6.80 -4.09 -1.22
CA THR A 52 -5.83 -4.68 -0.29
C THR A 52 -5.86 -4.02 1.08
N LEU A 53 -6.04 -2.70 1.15
CA LEU A 53 -6.26 -1.99 2.42
C LEU A 53 -7.50 -2.52 3.15
N MET A 54 -8.61 -2.72 2.43
CA MET A 54 -9.82 -3.31 3.01
C MET A 54 -9.56 -4.73 3.56
N ALA A 55 -8.75 -5.53 2.87
CA ALA A 55 -8.34 -6.85 3.36
C ALA A 55 -7.57 -6.76 4.68
N VAL A 56 -6.61 -5.83 4.80
CA VAL A 56 -5.84 -5.58 6.04
C VAL A 56 -6.75 -5.12 7.17
N VAL A 57 -7.61 -4.12 6.93
CA VAL A 57 -8.54 -3.59 7.93
C VAL A 57 -9.51 -4.67 8.41
N THR A 58 -9.98 -5.53 7.49
CA THR A 58 -10.88 -6.64 7.83
C THR A 58 -10.14 -7.73 8.62
N TYR A 59 -8.91 -8.07 8.24
CA TYR A 59 -8.10 -9.09 8.93
C TYR A 59 -7.72 -8.64 10.35
N PHE A 60 -7.19 -7.43 10.49
CA PHE A 60 -6.77 -6.85 11.79
C PHE A 60 -7.91 -6.11 12.51
N ASN A 61 -9.18 -6.42 12.21
CA ASN A 61 -10.31 -5.70 12.79
C ASN A 61 -10.32 -5.73 14.32
N HIS A 62 -9.84 -6.83 14.91
CA HIS A 62 -9.79 -7.00 16.35
C HIS A 62 -8.75 -6.10 16.98
N ASP A 63 -7.53 -6.06 16.42
CA ASP A 63 -6.45 -5.20 16.87
C ASP A 63 -6.81 -3.72 16.69
N ILE A 64 -7.46 -3.37 15.57
CA ILE A 64 -7.97 -2.01 15.34
C ILE A 64 -8.97 -1.62 16.45
N ARG A 65 -9.94 -2.48 16.76
CA ARG A 65 -10.91 -2.22 17.84
C ARG A 65 -10.22 -2.12 19.21
N ARG A 66 -9.21 -2.94 19.47
CA ARG A 66 -8.42 -2.88 20.69
C ARG A 66 -7.64 -1.57 20.80
N MET A 67 -6.96 -1.14 19.74
CA MET A 67 -6.28 0.16 19.70
C MET A 67 -7.26 1.31 19.98
N LEU A 68 -8.42 1.33 19.31
CA LEU A 68 -9.45 2.35 19.54
C LEU A 68 -10.00 2.32 20.97
N GLY A 69 -10.27 1.13 21.52
CA GLY A 69 -10.71 0.97 22.90
C GLY A 69 -9.64 1.37 23.92
N GLY A 70 -8.38 1.02 23.67
CA GLY A 70 -7.22 1.37 24.48
C GLY A 70 -6.97 2.88 24.51
N MET A 71 -7.18 3.57 23.39
CA MET A 71 -7.17 5.04 23.33
C MET A 71 -8.27 5.64 24.21
N ALA A 72 -9.52 5.15 24.08
CA ALA A 72 -10.64 5.63 24.88
C ALA A 72 -10.42 5.39 26.40
N GLN A 73 -9.90 4.21 26.76
CA GLN A 73 -9.59 3.87 28.15
C GLN A 73 -8.48 4.76 28.70
N ALA A 74 -7.40 4.99 27.95
CA ALA A 74 -6.29 5.83 28.39
C ALA A 74 -6.72 7.28 28.64
N VAL A 75 -7.67 7.80 27.86
CA VAL A 75 -8.26 9.13 28.10
C VAL A 75 -9.02 9.16 29.43
N GLN A 76 -9.76 8.09 29.75
CA GLN A 76 -10.52 8.00 31.00
C GLN A 76 -9.62 7.81 32.23
N THR A 77 -8.65 6.91 32.16
CA THR A 77 -7.78 6.55 33.28
C THR A 77 -6.55 7.45 33.41
N ARG A 78 -6.29 8.30 32.40
CA ARG A 78 -5.06 9.11 32.26
C ARG A 78 -3.78 8.28 32.40
N ALA A 79 -3.84 7.02 32.02
CA ALA A 79 -2.73 6.08 32.11
C ALA A 79 -2.43 5.47 30.74
N MET A 80 -1.14 5.28 30.44
CA MET A 80 -0.73 4.56 29.25
C MET A 80 -1.07 3.07 29.39
N ASN A 81 -1.55 2.47 28.31
CA ASN A 81 -1.73 1.04 28.18
C ASN A 81 -1.06 0.53 26.89
N PRO A 82 -0.80 -0.78 26.77
CA PRO A 82 -0.11 -1.35 25.60
C PRO A 82 -0.85 -1.09 24.27
N ASP A 83 -2.19 -1.08 24.28
CA ASP A 83 -2.98 -0.87 23.07
C ASP A 83 -2.87 0.60 22.57
N LEU A 84 -2.78 1.58 23.48
CA LEU A 84 -2.48 2.98 23.16
C LEU A 84 -1.04 3.13 22.63
N GLN A 85 -0.07 2.42 23.21
CA GLN A 85 1.31 2.45 22.72
C GLN A 85 1.39 1.93 21.29
N LEU A 86 0.67 0.85 20.98
CA LEU A 86 0.57 0.32 19.61
C LEU A 86 -0.09 1.33 18.67
N ALA A 87 -1.22 1.92 19.06
CA ALA A 87 -1.91 2.94 18.26
C ALA A 87 -1.01 4.14 17.96
N PHE A 88 -0.28 4.61 18.98
CA PHE A 88 0.67 5.72 18.83
C PHE A 88 1.84 5.35 17.91
N ALA A 89 2.40 4.14 18.04
CA ALA A 89 3.47 3.67 17.18
C ALA A 89 3.04 3.61 15.70
N VAL A 90 1.82 3.18 15.41
CA VAL A 90 1.25 3.18 14.04
C VAL A 90 1.12 4.61 13.50
N VAL A 91 0.59 5.54 14.30
CA VAL A 91 0.47 6.96 13.89
C VAL A 91 1.85 7.58 13.63
N VAL A 92 2.80 7.40 14.55
CA VAL A 92 4.16 7.93 14.39
C VAL A 92 4.86 7.31 13.18
N GLY A 93 4.69 6.00 12.96
CA GLY A 93 5.26 5.30 11.81
C GLY A 93 4.67 5.74 10.47
N THR A 94 3.41 6.21 10.43
CA THR A 94 2.73 6.66 9.21
C THR A 94 3.02 8.12 8.86
N ILE A 95 3.36 8.97 9.85
CA ILE A 95 3.64 10.40 9.62
C ILE A 95 4.72 10.62 8.53
N PRO A 96 5.92 10.00 8.59
CA PRO A 96 6.93 10.20 7.54
C PRO A 96 6.40 9.81 6.16
N ALA A 97 5.69 8.69 6.04
CA ALA A 97 5.14 8.23 4.76
C ALA A 97 4.14 9.24 4.17
N VAL A 98 3.25 9.80 4.99
CA VAL A 98 2.29 10.83 4.56
C VAL A 98 2.99 12.14 4.19
N VAL A 99 3.98 12.57 4.98
CA VAL A 99 4.73 13.82 4.73
C VAL A 99 5.53 13.72 3.43
N PHE A 100 6.34 12.66 3.27
CA PHE A 100 7.13 12.48 2.05
C PHE A 100 6.25 12.18 0.85
N GLY A 101 5.20 11.35 1.01
CA GLY A 101 4.24 11.06 -0.04
C GLY A 101 3.50 12.30 -0.53
N GLY A 102 3.11 13.20 0.38
CA GLY A 102 2.41 14.44 0.04
C GLY A 102 3.33 15.53 -0.51
N LEU A 103 4.56 15.67 -0.01
CA LEU A 103 5.49 16.70 -0.48
C LEU A 103 6.14 16.34 -1.84
N PHE A 104 6.32 15.04 -2.11
CA PHE A 104 7.02 14.56 -3.30
C PHE A 104 6.12 13.82 -4.30
N SER A 105 4.80 13.89 -4.17
CA SER A 105 3.84 13.16 -5.04
C SER A 105 4.13 13.35 -6.53
N ASP A 106 4.26 14.61 -6.96
CA ASP A 106 4.43 14.96 -8.37
C ASP A 106 5.79 14.48 -8.90
N PHE A 107 6.83 14.59 -8.06
CA PHE A 107 8.17 14.11 -8.38
C PHE A 107 8.19 12.58 -8.55
N ILE A 108 7.54 11.85 -7.64
CA ILE A 108 7.43 10.39 -7.66
C ILE A 108 6.71 9.95 -8.92
N GLU A 109 5.57 10.57 -9.25
CA GLU A 109 4.76 10.22 -10.40
C GLU A 109 5.52 10.39 -11.73
N HIS A 110 6.27 11.49 -11.87
CA HIS A 110 6.97 11.80 -13.12
C HIS A 110 8.31 11.08 -13.28
N ASN A 111 9.04 10.80 -12.19
CA ASN A 111 10.43 10.33 -12.27
C ASN A 111 10.59 8.86 -11.86
N LEU A 112 9.72 8.31 -11.01
CA LEU A 112 9.91 6.98 -10.42
C LEU A 112 9.09 5.87 -11.09
N ARG A 113 8.27 6.20 -12.10
CA ARG A 113 7.46 5.22 -12.87
C ARG A 113 8.17 4.57 -14.06
N SER A 114 9.45 4.91 -14.31
CA SER A 114 10.20 4.30 -15.41
C SER A 114 10.60 2.85 -15.11
N SER A 115 10.60 1.99 -16.14
CA SER A 115 10.99 0.58 -16.00
C SER A 115 12.40 0.41 -15.41
N PHE A 116 13.30 1.33 -15.71
CA PHE A 116 14.67 1.34 -15.18
C PHE A 116 14.68 1.57 -13.66
N VAL A 117 13.95 2.58 -13.17
CA VAL A 117 13.84 2.84 -11.73
C VAL A 117 13.24 1.65 -11.02
N ILE A 118 12.13 1.11 -11.54
CA ILE A 118 11.46 -0.07 -10.98
C ILE A 118 12.41 -1.27 -10.88
N ALA A 119 13.17 -1.55 -11.93
CA ALA A 119 14.13 -2.64 -11.95
C ALA A 119 15.25 -2.43 -10.91
N LEU A 120 15.82 -1.22 -10.87
CA LEU A 120 16.88 -0.88 -9.93
C LEU A 120 16.40 -0.99 -8.48
N THR A 121 15.24 -0.42 -8.14
CA THR A 121 14.70 -0.46 -6.78
C THR A 121 14.37 -1.88 -6.34
N THR A 122 13.87 -2.72 -7.25
CA THR A 122 13.57 -4.13 -6.96
C THR A 122 14.84 -4.93 -6.69
N ILE A 123 15.91 -4.71 -7.47
CA ILE A 123 17.20 -5.38 -7.26
C ILE A 123 17.85 -4.93 -5.95
N VAL A 124 17.92 -3.61 -5.71
CA VAL A 124 18.55 -3.06 -4.51
C VAL A 124 17.83 -3.50 -3.24
N PHE A 125 16.49 -3.58 -3.28
CA PHE A 125 15.72 -4.06 -2.14
C PHE A 125 15.87 -5.57 -1.90
N GLY A 126 16.12 -6.35 -2.96
CA GLY A 126 16.29 -7.81 -2.87
C GLY A 126 17.69 -8.30 -2.48
N LEU A 127 18.70 -7.41 -2.47
CA LEU A 127 20.08 -7.69 -2.05
C LEU A 127 20.32 -7.28 -0.59
#